data_AF-A0A367LW28-F1
#
_entry.id   AF-A0A367LW28-F1
#
_cell.length_a   1.000
_cell.length_b   1.000
_cell.length_c   1.000
_cell.angle_alpha   90.00
_cell.angle_beta   90.00
_cell.angle_gamma   90.00
#
_symmetry.space_group_name_H-M   'P 1'
#
loop_
_entity.id
_entity.type
_entity.pdbx_description
1 polymer ?
#
loop_
_entity_poly.entity_id
_entity_poly.type
_entity_poly.pdbx_seq_one_letter_code
_entity_poly.pdbx_strand_id
1 'polypeptide(L)'
;WRALTAKERANKLRRWFDLMIENQDDLARLMTIEQGKPLAEAKGEIAYAASFLEWFGEEAKRIYGDTIPGHQPDKRIIVIKQPIGVTAAITPWNFPSAMITRKAGPALAA
;
A
#
# COMPACT_ATOMS: atom_id res chain seq x y z
N TRP A 1 -2.05 -12.60 8.15
CA TRP A 1 -1.78 -11.79 6.94
C TRP A 1 -1.08 -12.60 5.86
N ARG A 2 0.14 -13.11 6.10
CA ARG A 2 0.94 -13.90 5.13
C ARG A 2 0.21 -15.08 4.46
N ALA A 3 -0.69 -15.75 5.19
CA ALA A 3 -1.44 -16.90 4.68
C ALA A 3 -2.57 -16.54 3.68
N LEU A 4 -2.95 -15.27 3.59
CA LEU A 4 -3.94 -14.82 2.62
C LEU A 4 -3.34 -14.82 1.22
N THR A 5 -4.15 -15.13 0.21
CA THR A 5 -3.77 -14.98 -1.19
C THR A 5 -3.55 -13.51 -1.53
N ALA A 6 -2.76 -13.25 -2.57
CA ALA A 6 -2.56 -11.90 -3.11
C ALA A 6 -3.89 -11.20 -3.45
N LYS A 7 -4.87 -11.95 -3.99
CA LYS A 7 -6.20 -11.42 -4.33
C LYS A 7 -6.99 -10.98 -3.09
N GLU A 8 -6.95 -11.75 -2.01
CA GLU A 8 -7.63 -11.36 -0.76
C GLU A 8 -7.02 -10.11 -0.14
N ARG A 9 -5.68 -9.99 -0.15
CA ARG A 9 -5.00 -8.77 0.31
C ARG A 9 -5.34 -7.57 -0.57
N ALA A 10 -5.32 -7.74 -1.89
CA ALA A 10 -5.73 -6.74 -2.85
C ALA A 10 -7.15 -6.22 -2.59
N ASN A 11 -8.10 -7.12 -2.36
CA ASN A 11 -9.49 -6.75 -2.07
C ASN A 11 -9.64 -5.98 -0.75
N LYS A 12 -8.87 -6.34 0.28
CA LYS A 12 -8.87 -5.61 1.55
C LYS A 12 -8.29 -4.20 1.40
N LEU A 13 -7.18 -4.06 0.65
CA LEU A 13 -6.60 -2.76 0.33
C LEU A 13 -7.54 -1.91 -0.53
N ARG A 14 -8.23 -2.52 -1.49
CA ARG A 14 -9.25 -1.84 -2.29
C ARG A 14 -10.40 -1.33 -1.42
N ARG A 15 -10.91 -2.16 -0.50
CA ARG A 15 -11.96 -1.73 0.43
C ARG A 15 -11.50 -0.57 1.32
N TRP A 16 -10.24 -0.55 1.73
CA TRP A 16 -9.68 0.58 2.48
C TRP A 16 -9.60 1.86 1.63
N PHE A 17 -9.15 1.75 0.38
CA PHE A 17 -9.24 2.86 -0.58
C PHE A 17 -10.67 3.39 -0.69
N ASP A 18 -11.66 2.52 -0.94
CA ASP A 18 -13.06 2.94 -1.13
C ASP A 18 -13.58 3.68 0.13
N LEU A 19 -13.26 3.18 1.33
CA LEU A 19 -13.62 3.81 2.59
C LEU A 19 -12.95 5.18 2.81
N MET A 20 -11.69 5.35 2.39
CA MET A 20 -11.01 6.65 2.47
C MET A 20 -11.66 7.68 1.55
N ILE A 21 -12.09 7.27 0.36
CA ILE A 21 -12.79 8.15 -0.58
C ILE A 21 -14.20 8.47 -0.08
N GLU A 22 -14.93 7.48 0.45
CA GLU A 22 -16.26 7.66 1.05
C GLU A 22 -16.23 8.68 2.21
N ASN A 23 -15.14 8.69 3.00
CA ASN A 23 -14.98 9.56 4.16
C ASN A 23 -14.01 10.73 3.91
N GLN A 24 -13.78 11.10 2.64
CA GLN A 24 -12.75 12.09 2.27
C GLN A 24 -12.90 13.42 3.00
N ASP A 25 -14.14 13.90 3.14
CA ASP A 25 -14.45 15.20 3.71
C ASP A 25 -14.16 15.27 5.20
N ASP A 26 -14.55 14.23 5.94
CA ASP A 26 -14.30 14.15 7.39
C ASP A 26 -12.81 13.99 7.69
N LEU A 27 -12.12 13.13 6.94
CA LEU A 27 -10.67 12.95 7.06
C LEU A 27 -9.90 14.24 6.72
N ALA A 28 -10.33 14.96 5.68
CA ALA A 28 -9.71 16.24 5.31
C ALA A 28 -9.94 17.32 6.37
N ARG A 29 -11.13 17.33 7.00
CA ARG A 29 -11.44 18.25 8.10
C ARG A 29 -10.54 17.98 9.31
N LEU A 30 -10.37 16.73 9.70
CA LEU A 30 -9.47 16.35 10.80
C LEU A 30 -8.03 16.79 10.51
N MET A 31 -7.52 16.47 9.31
CA MET A 31 -6.19 16.87 8.87
C MET A 31 -6.00 18.38 8.89
N THR A 32 -6.99 19.14 8.43
CA THR A 32 -6.95 20.61 8.45
C THR A 32 -6.84 21.15 9.88
N ILE A 33 -7.62 20.59 10.81
CA ILE A 33 -7.65 21.05 12.21
C ILE A 33 -6.33 20.75 12.93
N GLU A 34 -5.73 19.58 12.69
CA GLU A 34 -4.52 19.16 13.40
C GLU A 34 -3.22 19.68 12.76
N GLN A 35 -3.16 19.77 11.42
CA GLN A 35 -1.94 20.06 10.67
C GLN A 35 -1.90 21.50 10.12
N GLY A 36 -3.07 22.09 9.84
CA GLY A 36 -3.22 23.50 9.47
C GLY A 36 -3.33 23.81 7.97
N LYS A 37 -3.16 22.84 7.05
CA LYS A 37 -3.30 23.11 5.61
C LYS A 37 -4.76 23.41 5.20
N PRO A 38 -5.01 24.21 4.15
CA PRO A 38 -6.36 24.48 3.66
C PRO A 38 -7.14 23.20 3.33
N LEU A 39 -8.46 23.22 3.56
CA LEU A 39 -9.33 22.04 3.36
C LEU A 39 -9.23 21.45 1.95
N ALA A 40 -9.07 22.29 0.92
CA ALA A 40 -8.91 21.83 -0.47
C ALA A 40 -7.61 21.00 -0.65
N GLU A 41 -6.50 21.45 -0.05
CA GLU A 41 -5.24 20.69 -0.05
C GLU A 41 -5.36 19.40 0.76
N ALA A 42 -6.03 19.45 1.91
CA ALA A 42 -6.27 18.26 2.73
C ALA A 42 -7.10 17.20 1.98
N LYS A 43 -8.17 17.60 1.28
CA LYS A 43 -8.95 16.68 0.43
C LYS A 43 -8.08 16.07 -0.67
N GLY A 44 -7.25 16.89 -1.31
CA GLY A 44 -6.26 16.44 -2.29
C GLY A 44 -5.30 15.40 -1.71
N GLU A 45 -4.80 15.62 -0.49
CA GLU A 45 -3.95 14.65 0.19
C GLU A 45 -4.69 13.35 0.50
N ILE A 46 -5.94 13.38 0.99
CA ILE A 46 -6.68 12.14 1.27
C ILE A 46 -6.85 11.28 0.01
N ALA A 47 -7.21 11.90 -1.12
CA ALA A 47 -7.28 11.19 -2.40
C ALA A 47 -5.91 10.66 -2.84
N TYR A 48 -4.86 11.46 -2.70
CA TYR A 48 -3.49 11.05 -3.01
C TYR A 48 -3.01 9.91 -2.10
N ALA A 49 -3.36 9.94 -0.82
CA ALA A 49 -3.04 8.89 0.13
C ALA A 49 -3.78 7.59 -0.21
N ALA A 50 -5.05 7.68 -0.56
CA ALA A 50 -5.87 6.53 -0.94
C ALA A 50 -5.33 5.86 -2.22
N SER A 51 -4.85 6.63 -3.20
CA SER A 51 -4.35 6.06 -4.47
C SER A 51 -3.17 5.09 -4.28
N PHE A 52 -2.35 5.26 -3.24
CA PHE A 52 -1.32 4.27 -2.90
C PHE A 52 -1.92 2.92 -2.49
N LEU A 53 -3.04 2.92 -1.76
CA LEU A 53 -3.70 1.68 -1.34
C LEU A 53 -4.32 0.96 -2.54
N GLU A 54 -4.92 1.71 -3.46
CA GLU A 54 -5.41 1.17 -4.74
C GLU A 54 -4.26 0.56 -5.54
N TRP A 55 -3.22 1.35 -5.80
CA TRP A 55 -2.05 0.93 -6.58
C TRP A 55 -1.38 -0.31 -5.99
N PHE A 56 -1.03 -0.28 -4.70
CA PHE A 56 -0.37 -1.43 -4.08
C PHE A 56 -1.31 -2.62 -3.89
N GLY A 57 -2.61 -2.39 -3.73
CA GLY A 57 -3.61 -3.46 -3.81
C GLY A 57 -3.56 -4.18 -5.15
N GLU A 58 -3.39 -3.46 -6.26
CA GLU A 58 -3.20 -4.10 -7.56
C GLU A 58 -1.85 -4.82 -7.68
N GLU A 59 -0.76 -4.18 -7.25
CA GLU A 59 0.59 -4.73 -7.30
C GLU A 59 0.77 -5.99 -6.44
N ALA A 60 -0.06 -6.18 -5.40
CA ALA A 60 -0.07 -7.41 -4.61
C ALA A 60 -0.19 -8.68 -5.48
N LYS A 61 -0.92 -8.59 -6.62
CA LYS A 61 -1.14 -9.71 -7.55
C LYS A 61 -0.02 -9.85 -8.60
N ARG A 62 0.96 -8.94 -8.61
CA ARG A 62 2.02 -8.85 -9.62
C ARG A 62 3.42 -9.06 -9.02
N ILE A 63 3.49 -9.71 -7.86
CA ILE A 63 4.75 -10.11 -7.21
C ILE A 63 5.28 -11.36 -7.92
N TYR A 64 5.83 -11.16 -9.11
CA TYR A 64 6.39 -12.25 -9.93
C TYR A 64 7.77 -12.69 -9.42
N GLY A 65 7.97 -14.00 -9.41
CA GLY A 65 9.29 -14.62 -9.34
C GLY A 65 9.88 -14.82 -10.73
N ASP A 66 11.03 -15.49 -10.80
CA ASP A 66 11.76 -15.71 -12.05
C ASP A 66 12.17 -17.19 -12.19
N THR A 67 12.26 -17.66 -13.43
CA THR A 67 12.93 -18.92 -13.77
C THR A 67 14.14 -18.62 -14.62
N ILE A 68 15.33 -19.05 -14.20
CA ILE A 68 16.60 -18.68 -14.82
C ILE A 68 17.22 -19.92 -15.47
N PRO A 69 17.78 -19.82 -16.70
CA PRO A 69 18.51 -20.92 -17.32
C PRO A 69 19.62 -21.47 -16.40
N GLY A 70 19.62 -22.78 -16.20
CA GLY A 70 20.64 -23.48 -15.43
C GLY A 70 21.92 -23.67 -16.23
N HIS A 71 23.06 -23.73 -15.53
CA HIS A 71 24.36 -24.05 -16.11
C HIS A 71 24.66 -25.57 -16.12
N GLN A 72 23.78 -26.39 -15.53
CA GLN A 72 23.87 -27.85 -15.47
C GLN A 72 22.56 -28.49 -15.93
N PRO A 73 22.58 -29.64 -16.64
CA PRO A 73 21.38 -30.25 -17.23
C PRO A 73 20.30 -30.67 -16.24
N ASP A 74 20.68 -30.96 -14.99
CA ASP A 74 19.81 -31.49 -13.94
C ASP A 74 19.35 -30.43 -12.94
N LYS A 75 19.62 -29.13 -13.19
CA LYS A 75 19.29 -28.04 -12.26
C LYS A 75 18.20 -27.13 -12.81
N ARG A 76 17.31 -26.68 -11.91
CA ARG A 76 16.32 -25.63 -12.14
C ARG A 76 16.58 -24.49 -11.17
N ILE A 77 16.67 -23.26 -11.68
CA ILE A 77 16.86 -22.06 -10.86
C ILE A 77 15.55 -21.30 -10.82
N ILE A 78 14.98 -21.15 -9.62
CA ILE A 78 13.72 -20.44 -9.38
C ILE A 78 13.96 -19.38 -8.31
N VAL A 79 13.53 -18.15 -8.60
CA VAL A 79 13.49 -17.05 -7.64
C VAL A 79 12.04 -16.84 -7.23
N ILE A 80 11.78 -16.85 -5.93
CA ILE A 80 10.48 -16.46 -5.37
C ILE A 80 10.66 -15.21 -4.51
N LYS A 81 9.61 -14.39 -4.46
CA LYS A 81 9.55 -13.20 -3.60
C LYS A 81 8.55 -13.47 -2.48
N GLN A 82 8.97 -13.21 -1.24
CA GLN A 82 8.15 -13.43 -0.05
C GLN A 82 8.22 -12.19 0.85
N PRO A 83 7.16 -11.92 1.63
CA PRO A 83 7.18 -10.80 2.58
C PRO A 83 8.26 -11.03 3.65
N ILE A 84 8.94 -9.94 4.02
CA ILE A 84 10.01 -9.93 5.03
C ILE A 84 9.47 -10.26 6.43
N GLY A 85 8.27 -9.78 6.77
CA GLY A 85 7.64 -10.03 8.06
C GLY A 85 7.14 -8.75 8.71
N VAL A 86 7.40 -8.62 10.01
CA VAL A 86 7.02 -7.42 10.79
C VAL A 86 7.82 -6.21 10.33
N THR A 87 7.16 -5.09 10.09
CA THR A 87 7.77 -3.83 9.67
C THR A 87 7.39 -2.69 10.62
N ALA A 88 8.23 -1.66 10.70
CA ALA A 88 7.96 -0.43 11.45
C ALA A 88 7.99 0.77 10.50
N ALA A 89 7.04 1.69 10.68
CA ALA A 89 6.94 2.92 9.90
C ALA A 89 6.94 4.13 10.85
N ILE A 90 7.91 5.02 10.67
CA ILE A 90 7.96 6.34 11.31
C ILE A 90 7.67 7.37 10.22
N THR A 91 6.68 8.23 10.45
CA THR A 91 6.17 9.18 9.45
C THR A 91 6.13 10.61 10.00
N PRO A 92 6.46 11.63 9.18
CA PRO A 92 6.41 13.04 9.58
C PRO A 92 4.97 13.59 9.55
N TRP A 93 4.81 14.81 10.07
CA TRP A 93 3.52 15.50 10.22
C TRP A 93 3.05 16.29 8.98
N ASN A 94 3.93 16.56 8.01
CA ASN A 94 3.61 17.46 6.89
C ASN A 94 2.61 16.87 5.87
N PHE A 95 2.60 15.55 5.72
CA PHE A 95 1.62 14.80 4.93
C PHE A 95 1.11 13.61 5.76
N PRO A 96 0.24 13.87 6.76
CA PRO A 96 -0.07 12.92 7.82
C PRO A 96 -0.80 11.67 7.31
N SER A 97 -1.52 11.74 6.19
CA SER A 97 -2.18 10.58 5.59
C SER A 97 -1.28 9.89 4.55
N ALA A 98 -0.72 10.66 3.62
CA ALA A 98 0.01 10.08 2.50
C ALA A 98 1.33 9.41 2.91
N MET A 99 2.01 9.90 3.95
CA MET A 99 3.25 9.26 4.42
C MET A 99 3.00 7.88 5.04
N ILE A 100 1.81 7.68 5.61
CA ILE A 100 1.39 6.40 6.18
C ILE A 100 1.02 5.43 5.06
N THR A 101 0.11 5.80 4.17
CA THR A 101 -0.37 4.88 3.13
C THR A 101 0.72 4.47 2.14
N ARG A 102 1.71 5.33 1.88
CA ARG A 102 2.91 4.99 1.08
C ARG A 102 3.80 3.91 1.70
N LYS A 103 3.72 3.69 3.01
CA LYS A 103 4.48 2.66 3.73
C LYS A 103 3.61 1.43 4.03
N ALA A 104 2.39 1.67 4.51
CA ALA A 104 1.43 0.62 4.83
C ALA A 104 0.93 -0.12 3.59
N GLY A 105 0.64 0.59 2.50
CA GLY A 105 0.20 0.01 1.23
C GLY A 105 1.11 -1.12 0.72
N PRO A 106 2.41 -0.87 0.45
CA PRO A 106 3.32 -1.92 -0.03
C PRO A 106 3.60 -2.98 1.03
N ALA A 107 3.68 -2.62 2.33
CA ALA A 107 3.92 -3.58 3.39
C ALA A 107 2.77 -4.60 3.55
N LEU A 108 1.53 -4.17 3.33
CA LEU A 108 0.35 -5.02 3.37
C LEU A 108 0.13 -5.75 2.03
N ALA A 109 0.54 -5.18 0.91
CA ALA A 109 0.45 -5.85 -0.39
C ALA A 109 1.36 -7.08 -0.50
N ALA A 110 2.58 -6.98 0.04
CA ALA A 110 3.64 -7.99 -0.01
C ALA A 110 3.24 -9.38 0.52
#